data_AF-A0AAN0S0H7-F1
#
_entry.id   AF-A0AAN0S0H7-F1
#
_cell.length_a   1.000
_cell.length_b   1.000
_cell.length_c   1.000
_cell.angle_alpha   90.00
_cell.angle_beta   90.00
_cell.angle_gamma   90.00
#
_symmetry.space_group_name_H-M   'P 1'
#
loop_
_entity.id
_entity.type
_entity.pdbx_description
1 polymer ?
#
loop_
_entity_poly.entity_id
_entity_poly.type
_entity_poly.pdbx_seq_one_letter_code
_entity_poly.pdbx_strand_id
1 'polypeptide(L)'
;MDIFGAYFQPRTSFSGFLVPDVVISELHSDTLKIASHPVEFGPNISDHAWAEPGEVTIDCLFKAGGSLVDFANTTALGSWLSAGPSPAQIYQQLLDLQTKAEPFRVITRRRSYDNMLIKTLNVTTGVKSENILGCKLVLAEVLMTATEARPAAPKTAMDEGVTTASVGDKGEKVVTTPMGAGKITPLQPEKK
;
A
#
# COMPACT_ATOMS: atom_id res chain seq x y z
N MET A 1 12.73 -30.84 2.14
CA MET A 1 13.02 -30.09 0.90
C MET A 1 12.44 -28.70 1.11
N ASP A 2 13.25 -27.79 1.65
CA ASP A 2 12.83 -26.42 1.93
C ASP A 2 13.00 -25.58 0.67
N ILE A 3 11.90 -24.98 0.23
CA ILE A 3 11.82 -24.18 -0.99
C ILE A 3 12.24 -22.76 -0.59
N PHE A 4 13.45 -22.37 -0.96
CA PHE A 4 14.02 -21.04 -0.72
C PHE A 4 13.66 -20.11 -1.88
N GLY A 5 12.80 -19.11 -1.66
CA GLY A 5 12.61 -18.02 -2.63
C GLY A 5 11.48 -17.06 -2.24
N ALA A 6 11.76 -15.75 -2.31
CA ALA A 6 10.72 -14.73 -2.32
C ALA A 6 9.88 -14.89 -3.61
N TYR A 7 8.58 -14.72 -3.46
CA TYR A 7 7.52 -15.06 -4.40
C TYR A 7 6.78 -13.78 -4.80
N PHE A 8 6.45 -13.60 -6.08
CA PHE A 8 5.76 -12.42 -6.57
C PHE A 8 4.47 -12.89 -7.25
N GLN A 9 3.31 -12.42 -6.77
CA GLN A 9 1.99 -12.74 -7.33
C GLN A 9 1.28 -11.47 -7.77
N PRO A 10 1.04 -11.21 -9.05
CA PRO A 10 0.13 -10.15 -9.46
C PRO A 10 -1.33 -10.49 -9.12
N ARG A 11 -2.16 -9.46 -8.82
CA ARG A 11 -3.55 -9.60 -8.36
C ARG A 11 -4.58 -9.72 -9.50
N THR A 12 -4.20 -9.39 -10.73
CA THR A 12 -5.03 -9.53 -11.93
C THR A 12 -4.20 -10.17 -13.04
N SER A 13 -4.83 -10.64 -14.12
CA SER A 13 -4.23 -11.32 -15.28
C SER A 13 -3.38 -10.37 -16.16
N PHE A 14 -2.40 -9.78 -15.47
CA PHE A 14 -1.37 -8.81 -15.75
C PHE A 14 0.04 -9.38 -15.91
N SER A 15 0.31 -10.32 -16.84
CA SER A 15 1.62 -11.00 -17.04
C SER A 15 2.05 -11.99 -15.95
N GLY A 16 2.72 -13.07 -16.36
CA GLY A 16 2.94 -14.28 -15.56
C GLY A 16 3.73 -14.08 -14.26
N PHE A 17 3.63 -15.09 -13.37
CA PHE A 17 4.42 -15.18 -12.15
C PHE A 17 5.93 -15.03 -12.47
N LEU A 18 6.51 -13.87 -12.16
CA LEU A 18 7.96 -13.66 -12.21
C LEU A 18 8.55 -14.15 -10.88
N VAL A 19 9.00 -15.39 -10.89
CA VAL A 19 9.66 -16.00 -9.74
C VAL A 19 11.17 -15.91 -9.95
N PRO A 20 11.91 -15.18 -9.11
CA PRO A 20 13.36 -15.22 -9.17
C PRO A 20 13.86 -16.61 -8.78
N ASP A 21 14.89 -17.09 -9.46
CA ASP A 21 15.49 -18.39 -9.15
C ASP A 21 16.31 -18.36 -7.86
N VAL A 22 16.99 -17.25 -7.62
CA VAL A 22 17.84 -17.04 -6.45
C VAL A 22 17.60 -15.64 -5.93
N VAL A 23 17.30 -15.54 -4.64
CA VAL A 23 17.29 -14.27 -3.91
C VAL A 23 18.58 -14.22 -3.09
N ILE A 24 19.46 -13.28 -3.42
CA ILE A 24 20.75 -13.10 -2.73
C ILE A 24 20.53 -12.35 -1.42
N SER A 25 19.78 -11.25 -1.50
CA SER A 25 19.55 -10.36 -0.37
C SER A 25 18.12 -9.82 -0.42
N GLU A 26 17.55 -9.67 0.77
CA GLU A 26 16.21 -9.13 0.97
C GLU A 26 16.29 -8.18 2.17
N LEU A 27 15.95 -6.91 1.96
CA LEU A 27 15.99 -5.86 2.97
C LEU A 27 14.61 -5.22 3.08
N HIS A 28 13.99 -5.31 4.25
CA HIS A 28 12.75 -4.63 4.58
C HIS A 28 13.05 -3.35 5.37
N SER A 29 12.41 -2.26 4.97
CA SER A 29 12.45 -0.97 5.68
C SER A 29 11.02 -0.58 6.04
N ASP A 30 10.73 -0.60 7.34
CA ASP A 30 9.47 -0.15 7.91
C ASP A 30 9.76 1.04 8.84
N THR A 31 9.17 2.19 8.54
CA THR A 31 9.37 3.44 9.31
C THR A 31 8.05 3.90 9.90
N LEU A 32 8.05 4.22 11.21
CA LEU A 32 6.92 4.86 11.88
C LEU A 32 7.25 6.34 12.09
N LYS A 33 6.45 7.22 11.47
CA LYS A 33 6.59 8.66 11.66
C LYS A 33 5.78 9.12 12.86
N ILE A 34 6.46 9.72 13.83
CA ILE A 34 5.87 10.26 15.05
C ILE A 34 5.87 11.79 14.96
N ALA A 35 4.71 12.42 15.17
CA ALA A 35 4.57 13.87 15.19
C ALA A 35 5.13 14.44 16.49
N SER A 36 6.08 15.36 16.39
CA SER A 36 6.69 16.03 17.54
C SER A 36 6.25 17.49 17.59
N HIS A 37 5.67 17.91 18.71
CA HIS A 37 5.36 19.31 19.00
C HIS A 37 6.37 19.83 20.04
N PRO A 38 7.24 20.79 19.66
CA PRO A 38 8.19 21.38 20.60
C PRO A 38 7.44 22.23 21.63
N VAL A 39 7.95 22.25 22.86
CA VAL A 39 7.43 23.07 23.97
C VAL A 39 8.54 23.97 24.51
N GLU A 40 8.17 25.12 25.07
CA GLU A 40 9.13 26.13 25.54
C GLU A 40 10.02 25.61 26.69
N PHE A 41 9.49 24.71 27.52
CA PHE A 41 10.22 24.06 28.60
C PHE A 41 9.83 22.58 28.67
N GLY A 42 10.83 21.70 28.65
CA GLY A 42 10.66 20.24 28.77
C GLY A 42 10.89 19.47 27.47
N PRO A 43 10.64 18.14 27.47
CA PRO A 43 10.81 17.30 26.29
C PRO A 43 9.70 17.52 25.27
N ASN A 44 10.00 17.30 23.98
CA ASN A 44 9.00 17.40 22.92
C ASN A 44 7.86 16.40 23.14
N ILE A 45 6.63 16.88 23.03
CA ILE A 45 5.42 16.08 23.22
C ILE A 45 4.96 15.54 21.87
N SER A 46 4.54 14.28 21.83
CA SER A 46 4.00 13.62 20.64
C SER A 46 2.59 13.12 20.91
N ASP A 47 1.64 13.45 20.04
CA ASP A 47 0.23 13.07 20.17
C ASP A 47 -0.24 12.14 19.04
N HIS A 48 0.56 11.99 17.98
CA HIS A 48 0.17 11.21 16.80
C HIS A 48 1.36 10.49 16.18
N ALA A 49 1.10 9.31 15.64
CA ALA A 49 2.06 8.54 14.86
C ALA A 49 1.35 7.77 13.75
N TRP A 50 1.98 7.68 12.58
CA TRP A 50 1.48 6.90 11.45
C TRP A 50 2.62 6.15 10.76
N ALA A 51 2.31 4.97 10.23
CA ALA A 51 3.28 4.18 9.49
C ALA A 51 3.50 4.76 8.10
N GLU A 52 4.76 4.86 7.69
CA GLU A 52 5.12 5.11 6.30
C GLU A 52 4.95 3.81 5.49
N PRO A 53 4.72 3.88 4.16
CA PRO A 53 4.62 2.69 3.34
C PRO A 53 5.90 1.85 3.42
N GLY A 54 5.76 0.54 3.55
CA GLY A 54 6.92 -0.35 3.61
C GLY A 54 7.72 -0.32 2.30
N GLU A 55 9.04 -0.23 2.42
CA GLU A 55 9.96 -0.37 1.28
C GLU A 55 10.70 -1.70 1.39
N VAL A 56 10.80 -2.43 0.28
CA VAL A 56 11.53 -3.70 0.20
C VAL A 56 12.54 -3.60 -0.93
N THR A 57 13.81 -3.81 -0.61
CA THR A 57 14.87 -3.95 -1.61
C THR A 57 15.24 -5.41 -1.75
N ILE A 58 15.19 -5.93 -2.97
CA ILE A 58 15.44 -7.34 -3.29
C ILE A 58 16.56 -7.41 -4.33
N ASP A 59 17.65 -8.08 -3.98
CA ASP A 59 18.69 -8.47 -4.92
C ASP A 59 18.44 -9.92 -5.34
N CYS A 60 18.14 -10.11 -6.62
CA CYS A 60 17.77 -11.41 -7.15
C CYS A 60 18.47 -11.71 -8.48
N LEU A 61 18.56 -13.00 -8.80
CA LEU A 61 19.00 -13.49 -10.10
C LEU A 61 17.88 -14.28 -10.74
N PHE A 62 17.63 -14.00 -12.01
CA PHE A 62 16.82 -14.84 -12.88
C PHE A 62 17.76 -15.67 -13.75
N LYS A 63 17.53 -16.98 -13.81
CA LYS A 63 18.22 -17.82 -14.79
C LYS A 63 17.78 -17.39 -16.19
N ALA A 64 18.73 -17.39 -17.13
CA ALA A 64 18.36 -17.38 -18.53
C ALA A 64 17.78 -18.74 -18.90
N GLY A 65 16.47 -18.79 -19.07
CA GLY A 65 15.88 -19.81 -19.92
C GLY A 65 16.08 -19.40 -21.38
N GLY A 66 17.27 -19.63 -21.94
CA GLY A 66 17.52 -19.38 -23.35
C GLY A 66 17.31 -20.64 -24.18
N SER A 67 16.72 -20.53 -25.37
CA SER A 67 16.96 -21.53 -26.42
C SER A 67 18.47 -21.54 -26.69
N LEU A 68 19.12 -22.71 -26.71
CA LEU A 68 20.55 -22.85 -27.04
C LEU A 68 20.90 -22.31 -28.44
N VAL A 69 19.88 -22.02 -29.25
CA VAL A 69 19.97 -21.54 -30.63
C VAL A 69 19.14 -20.25 -30.78
N ASP A 70 19.66 -19.15 -30.26
CA ASP A 70 19.07 -17.79 -30.33
C ASP A 70 19.18 -17.15 -31.74
N PHE A 71 19.05 -17.96 -32.80
CA PHE A 71 19.09 -17.51 -34.21
C PHE A 71 17.86 -17.92 -35.03
N ALA A 72 16.98 -18.76 -34.50
CA ALA A 72 15.74 -19.14 -35.17
C ALA A 72 14.67 -19.50 -34.13
N ASN A 73 13.45 -19.03 -34.36
CA ASN A 73 12.29 -19.23 -33.50
C ASN A 73 11.98 -20.74 -33.35
N THR A 74 12.51 -21.37 -32.30
CA THR A 74 12.42 -22.82 -32.03
C THR A 74 11.10 -23.26 -31.41
N THR A 75 10.12 -22.37 -31.26
CA THR A 75 8.74 -22.74 -30.87
C THR A 75 8.16 -23.80 -31.82
N ALA A 76 8.66 -23.87 -33.06
CA ALA A 76 8.27 -24.86 -34.07
C ALA A 76 8.97 -26.24 -33.94
N LEU A 77 10.10 -26.35 -33.23
CA LEU A 77 10.90 -27.60 -33.15
C LEU A 77 10.63 -28.41 -31.86
N GLY A 78 9.58 -28.02 -31.13
CA GLY A 78 9.11 -28.70 -29.94
C GLY A 78 9.52 -27.98 -28.65
N SER A 79 8.52 -27.76 -27.80
CA SER A 79 8.62 -27.08 -26.49
C SER A 79 9.64 -27.67 -25.51
N TRP A 80 10.26 -28.82 -25.83
CA TRP A 80 11.32 -29.44 -25.03
C TRP A 80 12.68 -28.74 -25.17
N LEU A 81 12.88 -27.93 -26.23
CA LEU A 81 14.12 -27.18 -26.47
C LEU A 81 14.08 -25.73 -25.94
N SER A 82 12.91 -25.25 -25.51
CA SER A 82 12.74 -23.92 -24.92
C SER A 82 13.06 -24.02 -23.43
N ALA A 83 14.25 -23.56 -23.03
CA ALA A 83 14.72 -23.66 -21.65
C ALA A 83 14.09 -22.63 -20.68
N GLY A 84 13.01 -21.93 -21.08
CA GLY A 84 12.35 -20.87 -20.31
C GLY A 84 12.33 -19.53 -21.05
N PRO A 85 11.94 -18.43 -20.37
CA PRO A 85 12.01 -17.07 -20.92
C PRO A 85 13.45 -16.53 -20.93
N SER A 86 13.81 -15.81 -21.99
CA SER A 86 15.16 -15.24 -22.11
C SER A 86 15.36 -14.07 -21.14
N PRO A 87 16.61 -13.74 -20.76
CA PRO A 87 16.91 -12.59 -19.89
C PRO A 87 16.32 -11.28 -20.39
N ALA A 88 16.35 -11.08 -21.72
CA ALA A 88 15.81 -9.88 -22.36
C ALA A 88 14.28 -9.79 -22.20
N GLN A 89 13.57 -10.93 -22.31
CA GLN A 89 12.12 -10.99 -22.11
C GLN A 89 11.74 -10.68 -20.66
N ILE A 90 12.46 -11.26 -19.68
CA ILE A 90 12.23 -10.99 -18.26
C ILE A 90 12.45 -9.51 -17.95
N TYR A 91 13.53 -8.93 -18.47
CA TYR A 91 13.80 -7.51 -18.31
C TYR A 91 12.69 -6.63 -18.90
N GLN A 92 12.21 -6.96 -20.10
CA GLN A 92 11.08 -6.25 -20.72
C GLN A 92 9.79 -6.36 -19.90
N GLN A 93 9.50 -7.53 -19.31
CA GLN A 93 8.34 -7.70 -18.43
C GLN A 93 8.46 -6.84 -17.17
N LEU A 94 9.63 -6.78 -16.54
CA LEU A 94 9.83 -5.94 -15.37
C LEU A 94 9.71 -4.44 -15.71
N LEU A 95 10.18 -4.03 -16.89
CA LEU A 95 10.02 -2.66 -17.38
C LEU A 95 8.56 -2.33 -17.70
N ASP A 96 7.83 -3.28 -18.26
CA ASP A 96 6.40 -3.14 -18.54
C ASP A 96 5.59 -3.01 -17.23
N LEU A 97 5.90 -3.82 -16.21
CA LEU A 97 5.32 -3.68 -14.87
C LEU A 97 5.61 -2.31 -14.26
N GLN A 98 6.83 -1.80 -14.41
CA GLN A 98 7.18 -0.46 -13.95
C GLN A 98 6.40 0.62 -14.71
N THR A 99 6.25 0.48 -16.02
CA THR A 99 5.55 1.47 -16.88
C THR A 99 4.06 1.49 -16.61
N LYS A 100 3.45 0.33 -16.38
CA LYS A 100 2.02 0.21 -16.05
C LYS A 100 1.68 0.78 -14.68
N ALA A 101 2.63 0.77 -13.74
CA ALA A 101 2.43 1.21 -12.35
C ALA A 101 1.18 0.57 -11.70
N GLU A 102 0.88 -0.68 -12.07
CA GLU A 102 -0.22 -1.46 -11.49
C GLU A 102 0.26 -2.14 -10.21
N PRO A 103 -0.42 -1.93 -9.06
CA PRO A 103 -0.03 -2.58 -7.81
C PRO A 103 -0.10 -4.10 -7.93
N PHE A 104 0.99 -4.77 -7.55
CA PHE A 104 1.07 -6.22 -7.53
C PHE A 104 1.48 -6.71 -6.15
N ARG A 105 1.18 -7.99 -5.87
CA ARG A 105 1.51 -8.61 -4.59
C ARG A 105 2.91 -9.20 -4.61
N VAL A 106 3.64 -8.98 -3.53
CA VAL A 106 5.01 -9.48 -3.29
C VAL A 106 4.98 -10.30 -2.02
N ILE A 107 5.09 -11.60 -2.14
CA ILE A 107 5.15 -12.55 -1.04
C ILE A 107 6.61 -12.86 -0.75
N THR A 108 7.18 -12.23 0.26
CA THR A 108 8.53 -12.59 0.68
C THR A 108 8.55 -13.72 1.71
N ARG A 109 9.74 -14.14 2.18
CA ARG A 109 9.85 -15.14 3.25
C ARG A 109 9.34 -14.62 4.59
N ARG A 110 9.41 -13.31 4.83
CA ARG A 110 9.06 -12.70 6.13
C ARG A 110 7.65 -12.12 6.14
N ARG A 111 7.23 -11.50 5.04
CA ARG A 111 5.96 -10.77 4.93
C ARG A 111 5.40 -10.83 3.51
N SER A 112 4.09 -10.93 3.40
CA SER A 112 3.38 -10.69 2.15
C SER A 112 2.90 -9.25 2.08
N TYR A 113 3.18 -8.59 0.96
CA TYR A 113 2.73 -7.26 0.62
C TYR A 113 1.72 -7.36 -0.52
N ASP A 114 0.55 -6.76 -0.38
CA ASP A 114 -0.51 -6.90 -1.39
C ASP A 114 -0.43 -5.85 -2.51
N ASN A 115 0.05 -4.64 -2.19
CA ASN A 115 -0.02 -3.47 -3.05
C ASN A 115 1.37 -2.84 -3.24
N MET A 116 2.30 -3.55 -3.88
CA MET A 116 3.65 -3.03 -4.14
C MET A 116 3.78 -2.51 -5.57
N LEU A 117 4.66 -1.53 -5.75
CA LEU A 117 5.12 -1.04 -7.04
C LEU A 117 6.65 -1.08 -7.14
N ILE A 118 7.18 -1.20 -8.35
CA ILE A 118 8.62 -1.09 -8.61
C ILE A 118 9.00 0.39 -8.69
N LYS A 119 9.76 0.87 -7.70
CA LYS A 119 10.31 2.23 -7.67
C LYS A 119 11.57 2.34 -8.51
N THR A 120 12.49 1.41 -8.30
CA THR A 120 13.77 1.38 -9.01
C THR A 120 14.08 -0.04 -9.46
N LEU A 121 14.49 -0.17 -10.72
CA LEU A 121 14.97 -1.42 -11.29
C LEU A 121 16.40 -1.19 -11.79
N ASN A 122 17.36 -1.86 -11.17
CA ASN A 122 18.76 -1.84 -11.57
C ASN A 122 19.15 -3.22 -12.06
N VAL A 123 19.77 -3.30 -13.24
CA VAL A 123 20.29 -4.54 -13.81
C VAL A 123 21.80 -4.45 -13.87
N THR A 124 22.45 -5.51 -13.40
CA THR A 124 23.91 -5.64 -13.44
C THR A 124 24.28 -6.86 -14.24
N THR A 125 25.02 -6.65 -15.32
CA THR A 125 25.60 -7.73 -16.15
C THR A 125 27.12 -7.63 -16.08
N GLY A 126 27.78 -8.70 -15.66
CA GLY A 126 29.23 -8.83 -15.67
C GLY A 126 29.69 -9.92 -16.64
N VAL A 127 31.00 -9.99 -16.87
CA VAL A 127 31.63 -10.93 -17.84
C VAL A 127 31.30 -12.40 -17.54
N LYS A 128 31.08 -12.75 -16.28
CA LYS A 128 30.73 -14.13 -15.85
C LYS A 128 29.22 -14.39 -15.77
N SER A 129 28.39 -13.36 -15.94
CA SER A 129 26.94 -13.42 -15.73
C SER A 129 26.17 -12.92 -16.96
N GLU A 130 26.73 -13.07 -18.16
CA GLU A 130 26.12 -12.62 -19.41
C GLU A 130 24.77 -13.31 -19.67
N ASN A 131 24.69 -14.61 -19.38
CA ASN A 131 23.48 -15.42 -19.49
C ASN A 131 22.67 -15.48 -18.18
N ILE A 132 22.83 -14.50 -17.28
CA ILE A 132 22.05 -14.42 -16.04
C ILE A 132 21.61 -12.98 -15.84
N LEU A 133 20.33 -12.77 -15.56
CA LEU A 133 19.83 -11.44 -15.27
C LEU A 133 19.96 -11.18 -13.76
N GLY A 134 20.97 -10.43 -13.36
CA GLY A 134 21.09 -9.90 -12.00
C GLY A 134 20.29 -8.61 -11.85
N CYS A 135 19.29 -8.61 -10.99
CA CYS A 135 18.41 -7.47 -10.75
C CYS A 135 18.44 -7.05 -9.28
N LYS A 136 18.57 -5.74 -9.06
CA LYS A 136 18.28 -5.07 -7.80
C LYS A 136 16.99 -4.27 -7.96
N LEU A 137 15.95 -4.73 -7.27
CA LEU A 137 14.63 -4.14 -7.30
C LEU A 137 14.37 -3.40 -5.99
N VAL A 138 13.98 -2.14 -6.09
CA VAL A 138 13.44 -1.37 -4.95
C VAL A 138 11.94 -1.29 -5.16
N LEU A 139 11.19 -1.89 -4.24
CA LEU A 139 9.75 -1.94 -4.26
C LEU A 139 9.18 -1.12 -3.11
N ALA A 140 8.13 -0.35 -3.36
CA ALA A 140 7.45 0.43 -2.34
C ALA A 140 5.97 0.09 -2.28
N GLU A 141 5.42 -0.01 -1.07
CA GLU A 141 4.00 -0.24 -0.85
C GLU A 141 3.20 1.02 -1.19
N VAL A 142 2.03 0.85 -1.77
CA VAL A 142 1.05 1.91 -2.00
C VAL A 142 -0.11 1.71 -1.05
N LEU A 143 -0.24 2.66 -0.12
CA LEU A 143 -1.36 2.72 0.82
C LEU A 143 -2.62 3.18 0.07
N MET A 144 -3.42 2.24 -0.38
CA MET A 144 -4.73 2.51 -0.97
C MET A 144 -5.80 2.58 0.12
N THR A 145 -6.61 3.63 0.10
CA THR A 145 -7.81 3.69 0.94
C THR A 145 -8.95 2.98 0.22
N ALA A 146 -9.64 2.07 0.92
CA ALA A 146 -10.85 1.46 0.38
C ALA A 146 -11.93 2.54 0.29
N THR A 147 -12.21 3.01 -0.92
CA THR A 147 -13.38 3.84 -1.18
C THR A 147 -14.56 2.90 -1.42
N GLU A 148 -15.40 2.72 -0.39
CA GLU A 148 -16.71 2.13 -0.63
C GLU A 148 -17.53 3.13 -1.46
N ALA A 149 -17.75 2.80 -2.73
CA ALA A 149 -18.70 3.51 -3.56
C ALA A 149 -20.10 3.22 -3.00
N ARG A 150 -20.51 3.98 -1.98
CA ARG A 150 -21.87 3.92 -1.48
C ARG A 150 -22.76 4.46 -2.60
N PRO A 151 -23.68 3.64 -3.17
CA PRO A 151 -24.58 4.16 -4.18
C PRO A 151 -25.33 5.34 -3.56
N ALA A 152 -25.26 6.49 -4.21
CA ALA A 152 -26.08 7.63 -3.84
C ALA A 152 -27.54 7.15 -3.83
N ALA A 153 -28.27 7.43 -2.76
CA ALA A 153 -29.69 7.12 -2.71
C ALA A 153 -30.35 7.66 -3.99
N PRO A 154 -31.22 6.87 -4.65
CA PRO A 154 -31.87 7.33 -5.87
C PRO A 154 -32.58 8.65 -5.59
N LYS A 155 -32.28 9.68 -6.40
CA LYS A 155 -32.93 11.01 -6.31
C LYS A 155 -34.42 10.98 -6.65
N THR A 156 -35.00 9.79 -6.85
CA THR A 156 -36.42 9.57 -7.14
C THR A 156 -37.33 9.97 -5.98
N ALA A 157 -36.80 10.13 -4.75
CA ALA A 157 -37.55 10.66 -3.60
C ALA A 157 -37.40 12.19 -3.40
N MET A 158 -37.05 12.93 -4.46
CA MET A 158 -37.02 14.41 -4.45
C MET A 158 -37.85 15.04 -5.57
N ASP A 159 -38.70 14.26 -6.25
CA ASP A 159 -39.62 14.78 -7.29
C ASP A 159 -40.96 15.24 -6.70
N GLU A 160 -41.35 14.71 -5.53
CA GLU A 160 -42.46 15.25 -4.75
C GLU A 160 -41.90 16.10 -3.62
N GLY A 161 -42.19 17.40 -3.67
CA GLY A 161 -41.85 18.34 -2.59
C GLY A 161 -42.34 17.77 -1.27
N VAL A 162 -41.39 17.36 -0.41
CA VAL A 162 -41.69 16.84 0.92
C VAL A 162 -42.43 17.94 1.67
N THR A 163 -43.73 17.71 1.86
CA THR A 163 -44.51 18.36 2.90
C THR A 163 -43.72 18.20 4.19
N THR A 164 -43.26 19.32 4.75
CA THR A 164 -42.62 19.31 6.06
C THR A 164 -43.64 18.77 7.04
N ALA A 165 -43.49 17.51 7.47
CA ALA A 165 -44.29 16.96 8.54
C ALA A 165 -44.19 17.94 9.73
N SER A 166 -45.35 18.27 10.29
CA SER A 166 -45.51 19.22 11.40
C SER A 166 -44.47 18.96 12.49
N VAL A 167 -43.88 20.05 13.01
CA VAL A 167 -42.92 20.05 14.12
C VAL A 167 -43.36 19.03 15.17
N GLY A 168 -42.64 17.91 15.26
CA GLY A 168 -42.77 17.02 16.39
C GLY A 168 -42.33 17.79 17.61
N ASP A 169 -43.25 18.01 18.54
CA ASP A 169 -43.00 18.67 19.82
C ASP A 169 -41.92 17.88 20.57
N LYS A 170 -40.66 18.32 20.41
CA LYS A 170 -39.54 17.87 21.23
C LYS A 170 -39.71 18.59 22.55
N GLY A 171 -40.51 17.97 23.43
CA GLY A 171 -40.98 18.52 24.69
C GLY A 171 -39.95 19.36 25.43
N GLU A 172 -40.46 20.34 26.17
CA GLU A 172 -39.69 21.41 26.79
C GLU A 172 -38.45 20.89 27.54
N LYS A 173 -37.28 21.27 27.03
CA LYS A 173 -36.00 21.03 27.70
C LYS A 173 -35.97 21.96 28.91
N VAL A 174 -36.41 21.44 30.06
CA VAL A 174 -36.20 22.11 31.35
C VAL A 174 -34.70 22.32 31.53
N VAL A 175 -34.31 23.59 31.59
CA VAL A 175 -32.98 23.98 32.05
C VAL A 175 -32.92 23.66 33.54
N THR A 176 -32.36 22.50 33.89
CA THR A 176 -31.86 22.32 35.25
C THR A 176 -30.68 23.27 35.41
N THR A 177 -30.94 24.40 36.08
CA THR A 177 -29.89 25.27 36.61
C THR A 177 -28.90 24.42 37.43
N PRO A 178 -27.58 24.66 37.33
CA PRO A 178 -26.61 23.93 38.13
C PRO A 178 -26.95 24.09 39.61
N MET A 179 -27.04 22.94 40.28
CA MET A 179 -27.35 22.80 41.69
C MET A 179 -26.19 23.41 42.49
N GLY A 180 -26.26 24.71 42.76
CA GLY A 180 -25.16 25.43 43.39
C GLY A 180 -25.27 26.95 43.34
N ALA A 181 -26.47 27.51 43.51
CA ALA A 181 -26.62 28.94 43.80
C ALA A 181 -27.30 29.08 45.16
N GLY A 182 -26.48 29.12 46.22
CA GLY A 182 -26.94 29.49 47.55
C GLY A 182 -27.63 30.85 47.48
N LYS A 183 -28.84 30.93 48.05
CA LYS A 183 -29.56 32.18 48.22
C LYS A 183 -28.71 33.11 49.10
N ILE A 184 -28.03 34.08 48.49
CA ILE A 184 -27.53 35.24 49.21
C ILE A 184 -28.72 36.18 49.42
N THR A 185 -29.31 36.13 50.60
CA THR A 185 -30.27 37.14 51.05
C THR A 185 -29.51 38.46 51.18
N PRO A 186 -29.90 39.56 50.50
CA PRO A 186 -29.26 40.85 50.71
C PRO A 186 -29.63 41.37 52.10
N LEU A 187 -28.63 41.71 52.92
CA LEU A 187 -28.85 42.45 54.16
C LEU A 187 -29.38 43.85 53.80
N GLN A 188 -30.53 44.23 54.38
CA GLN A 188 -31.07 45.57 54.21
C GLN A 188 -30.17 46.60 54.92
N PRO A 189 -29.91 47.78 54.32
CA PRO A 189 -29.17 48.83 55.00
C PRO A 189 -30.03 49.45 56.12
N GLU A 190 -29.48 49.51 57.34
CA GLU A 190 -30.08 50.28 58.43
C GLU A 190 -30.13 51.76 58.07
N LYS A 191 -31.34 52.34 58.09
CA LYS A 191 -31.53 53.79 58.04
C LYS A 191 -31.37 54.35 59.46
N LYS A 192 -30.27 55.10 59.63
CA LYS A 192 -29.95 56.17 60.58
C LYS A 192 -30.77 56.29 61.87
#